data_AF-R5GRK5-F1
#
_entry.id   AF-R5GRK5-F1
#
_cell.length_a   1.000
_cell.length_b   1.000
_cell.length_c   1.000
_cell.angle_alpha   90.00
_cell.angle_beta   90.00
_cell.angle_gamma   90.00
#
_symmetry.space_group_name_H-M   'P 1'
#
loop_
_entity.id
_entity.type
_entity.pdbx_description
1 polymer ?
#
loop_
_entity_poly.entity_id
_entity_poly.type
_entity_poly.pdbx_seq_one_letter_code
_entity_poly.pdbx_strand_id
1 'polypeptide(L)'
;MKRRIFLSCLLLTIALPLLAQKGMAIDQLFDGRYKDRQGATEVLVKGRKLQPYGLTLFRSLTLRPSKAEMLHIEQLVLTDARRASDKDTDTQNGRLFYGFYGFPPANGHYRYLFYRNNGAPTGRLSEVTVVYMEGTATAEQLKRMFSK
;
A
#
# COMPACT_ATOMS: atom_id res chain seq x y z
N MET A 1 16.27 -50.78 32.96
CA MET A 1 16.28 -49.37 33.40
C MET A 1 16.48 -48.47 32.18
N LYS A 2 15.38 -48.06 31.52
CA LYS A 2 14.94 -46.65 31.36
C LYS A 2 16.09 -45.64 31.18
N ARG A 3 16.36 -45.21 29.94
CA ARG A 3 16.82 -43.85 29.64
C ARG A 3 16.30 -43.44 28.25
N ARG A 4 15.68 -42.26 28.21
CA ARG A 4 14.62 -41.86 27.30
C ARG A 4 15.20 -41.29 26.00
N ILE A 5 14.72 -41.75 24.86
CA ILE A 5 14.94 -41.08 23.56
C ILE A 5 13.97 -39.90 23.54
N PHE A 6 14.50 -38.68 23.66
CA PHE A 6 13.75 -37.46 23.38
C PHE A 6 14.39 -36.81 22.15
N LEU A 7 13.96 -37.23 20.97
CA LEU A 7 14.17 -36.47 19.74
C LEU A 7 13.05 -35.41 19.66
N SER A 8 13.21 -34.31 20.40
CA SER A 8 12.40 -33.12 20.18
C SER A 8 12.92 -32.41 18.93
N CYS A 9 12.42 -32.82 17.78
CA CYS A 9 12.59 -32.10 16.52
C CYS A 9 11.78 -30.79 16.63
N LEU A 10 12.40 -29.76 17.20
CA LEU A 10 11.83 -28.42 17.27
C LEU A 10 11.80 -27.86 15.84
N LEU A 11 10.68 -28.09 15.15
CA LEU A 11 10.29 -27.35 13.95
C LEU A 11 10.21 -25.87 14.34
N LEU A 12 11.32 -25.15 14.20
CA LEU A 12 11.31 -23.71 14.03
C LEU A 12 10.64 -23.44 12.67
N THR A 13 9.30 -23.41 12.68
CA THR A 13 8.55 -22.68 11.67
C THR A 13 8.92 -21.23 11.84
N ILE A 14 9.99 -20.80 11.17
CA ILE A 14 10.25 -19.40 10.92
C ILE A 14 9.03 -18.92 10.13
N ALA A 15 8.13 -18.23 10.80
CA ALA A 15 7.11 -17.44 10.14
C ALA A 15 7.86 -16.39 9.33
N LEU A 16 8.13 -16.68 8.05
CA LEU A 16 8.68 -15.72 7.12
C LEU A 16 7.69 -14.54 7.11
N PRO A 17 8.04 -13.35 7.64
CA PRO A 17 7.19 -12.20 7.41
C PRO A 17 7.14 -12.02 5.90
N LEU A 18 5.95 -12.09 5.30
CA LEU A 18 5.74 -11.84 3.88
C LEU A 18 6.50 -10.57 3.45
N LEU A 19 7.63 -10.75 2.76
CA LEU A 19 8.59 -9.70 2.38
C LEU A 19 8.14 -8.86 1.18
N ALA A 20 6.84 -8.72 0.95
CA ALA A 20 6.36 -8.27 -0.36
C ALA A 20 6.38 -6.74 -0.54
N GLN A 21 6.24 -5.96 0.54
CA GLN A 21 6.30 -4.48 0.52
C GLN A 21 7.57 -3.91 1.17
N LYS A 22 8.62 -4.72 1.35
CA LYS A 22 9.82 -4.25 2.06
C LYS A 22 10.53 -3.17 1.23
N GLY A 23 10.63 -1.97 1.79
CA GLY A 23 11.41 -0.86 1.21
C GLY A 23 10.61 0.27 0.58
N MET A 24 9.30 0.41 0.83
CA MET A 24 8.52 1.62 0.50
C MET A 24 8.22 2.45 1.74
N ALA A 25 8.30 3.77 1.62
CA ALA A 25 8.04 4.70 2.70
C ALA A 25 6.56 4.65 3.13
N ILE A 26 5.62 4.48 2.20
CA ILE A 26 4.19 4.39 2.52
C ILE A 26 3.80 3.13 3.32
N ASP A 27 4.70 2.14 3.47
CA ASP A 27 4.42 0.90 4.20
C ASP A 27 4.05 1.19 5.66
N GLN A 28 4.66 2.24 6.24
CA GLN A 28 4.38 2.70 7.59
C GLN A 28 2.97 3.26 7.77
N LEU A 29 2.18 3.47 6.72
CA LEU A 29 0.78 3.90 6.85
C LEU A 29 -0.17 2.75 7.19
N PHE A 30 0.27 1.51 6.96
CA PHE A 30 -0.59 0.33 6.99
C PHE A 30 -0.27 -0.61 8.17
N ASP A 31 0.13 -0.04 9.32
CA ASP A 31 0.50 -0.77 10.53
C ASP A 31 -0.72 -1.15 11.40
N GLY A 32 -1.94 -0.89 10.93
CA GLY A 32 -3.17 -1.18 11.66
C GLY A 32 -3.62 -0.11 12.65
N ARG A 33 -2.86 0.98 12.84
CA ARG A 33 -3.22 2.03 13.82
C ARG A 33 -4.51 2.78 13.50
N TYR A 34 -5.02 2.66 12.27
CA TYR A 34 -6.22 3.35 11.82
C TYR A 34 -7.49 2.50 11.87
N LYS A 35 -7.38 1.20 12.20
CA LYS A 35 -8.50 0.24 12.10
C LYS A 35 -9.74 0.63 12.92
N ASP A 36 -9.55 1.18 14.11
CA ASP A 36 -10.65 1.55 15.02
C ASP A 36 -10.90 3.07 15.04
N ARG A 37 -10.21 3.84 14.18
CA ARG A 37 -10.38 5.29 14.12
C ARG A 37 -11.64 5.65 13.34
N GLN A 38 -12.53 6.41 13.97
CA GLN A 38 -13.69 6.98 13.28
C GLN A 38 -13.24 7.84 12.09
N GLY A 39 -13.81 7.56 10.91
CA GLY A 39 -13.46 8.27 9.67
C GLY A 39 -12.13 7.83 9.06
N ALA A 40 -11.67 6.62 9.39
CA ALA A 40 -10.61 5.92 8.68
C ALA A 40 -11.03 4.50 8.31
N THR A 41 -10.57 4.04 7.15
CA THR A 41 -10.78 2.69 6.63
C THR A 41 -9.43 2.17 6.15
N GLU A 42 -8.94 1.11 6.80
CA GLU A 42 -7.73 0.40 6.41
C GLU A 42 -8.08 -1.00 5.91
N VAL A 43 -7.71 -1.31 4.67
CA VAL A 43 -8.00 -2.59 4.02
C VAL A 43 -6.70 -3.31 3.73
N LEU A 44 -6.67 -4.60 4.05
CA LEU A 44 -5.63 -5.52 3.62
C LEU A 44 -6.27 -6.77 3.01
N VAL A 45 -5.96 -7.03 1.75
CA VAL A 45 -6.33 -8.28 1.06
C VAL A 45 -5.07 -8.95 0.55
N LYS A 46 -4.96 -10.27 0.74
CA LYS A 46 -3.83 -11.09 0.31
C LYS A 46 -4.32 -12.40 -0.31
N GLY A 47 -3.46 -12.99 -1.14
CA GLY A 47 -3.59 -14.38 -1.58
C GLY A 47 -4.72 -14.61 -2.58
N ARG A 48 -5.35 -15.80 -2.52
CA ARG A 48 -6.25 -16.31 -3.58
C ARG A 48 -7.41 -15.38 -3.94
N LYS A 49 -7.91 -14.58 -2.99
CA LYS A 49 -8.99 -13.60 -3.23
C LYS A 49 -8.62 -12.56 -4.29
N LEU A 50 -7.34 -12.32 -4.53
CA LEU A 50 -6.83 -11.34 -5.48
C LEU A 50 -6.44 -11.94 -6.84
N GLN A 51 -6.40 -13.27 -6.97
CA GLN A 51 -6.03 -13.93 -8.23
C GLN A 51 -6.90 -13.52 -9.44
N PRO A 52 -8.24 -13.36 -9.32
CA PRO A 52 -9.06 -12.90 -10.44
C PRO A 52 -8.66 -11.52 -10.98
N TYR A 53 -7.97 -10.71 -10.16
CA TYR A 53 -7.50 -9.38 -10.51
C TYR A 53 -6.01 -9.35 -10.87
N GLY A 54 -5.34 -10.50 -10.92
CA GLY A 54 -3.89 -10.59 -11.14
C GLY A 54 -3.07 -9.91 -10.04
N LEU A 55 -3.63 -9.79 -8.83
CA LEU A 55 -2.98 -9.18 -7.67
C LEU A 55 -2.60 -10.26 -6.64
N THR A 56 -1.55 -9.99 -5.87
CA THR A 56 -1.12 -10.82 -4.73
C THR A 56 -1.27 -10.08 -3.40
N LEU A 57 -1.20 -8.74 -3.44
CA LEU A 57 -1.43 -7.83 -2.33
C LEU A 57 -2.23 -6.61 -2.78
N PHE A 58 -3.21 -6.24 -1.97
CA PHE A 58 -3.93 -4.99 -2.04
C PHE A 58 -3.99 -4.38 -0.63
N ARG A 59 -3.51 -3.15 -0.49
CA ARG A 59 -3.64 -2.36 0.74
C ARG A 59 -4.24 -1.02 0.41
N SER A 60 -5.20 -0.58 1.20
CA SER A 60 -5.71 0.79 1.09
C SER A 60 -5.90 1.42 2.46
N LEU A 61 -5.68 2.72 2.52
CA LEU A 61 -5.94 3.55 3.67
C LEU A 61 -6.68 4.78 3.16
N THR A 62 -7.90 4.94 3.62
CA THR A 62 -8.71 6.12 3.38
C THR A 62 -9.02 6.76 4.72
N LEU A 63 -8.74 8.05 4.90
CA LEU A 63 -9.04 8.74 6.16
C LEU A 63 -9.30 10.22 5.97
N ARG A 64 -9.89 10.85 6.97
CA ARG A 64 -9.83 12.32 7.17
C ARG A 64 -8.62 12.65 8.07
N PRO A 65 -7.51 13.16 7.50
CA PRO A 65 -6.29 13.41 8.26
C PRO A 65 -6.36 14.77 8.97
N SER A 66 -5.62 14.91 10.07
CA SER A 66 -5.20 16.23 10.55
C SER A 66 -4.22 16.88 9.55
N LYS A 67 -3.93 18.18 9.72
CA LYS A 67 -2.94 18.87 8.87
C LYS A 67 -1.56 18.20 8.90
N ALA A 68 -1.10 17.79 10.10
CA ALA A 68 0.19 17.14 10.27
C ALA A 68 0.23 15.77 9.59
N GLU A 69 -0.83 14.97 9.75
CA GLU A 69 -0.96 13.68 9.07
C GLU A 69 -1.00 13.84 7.56
N MET A 70 -1.69 14.87 7.05
CA MET A 70 -1.75 15.12 5.62
C MET A 70 -0.34 15.39 5.06
N LEU A 71 0.41 16.29 5.69
CA LEU A 71 1.79 16.59 5.29
C LEU A 71 2.67 15.35 5.33
N HIS A 72 2.52 14.53 6.37
CA HIS A 72 3.30 13.32 6.53
C HIS A 72 2.97 12.28 5.45
N ILE A 73 1.68 12.02 5.18
CA ILE A 73 1.25 11.10 4.12
C ILE A 73 1.76 11.58 2.75
N GLU A 74 1.59 12.87 2.44
CA GLU A 74 2.09 13.46 1.19
C GLU A 74 3.61 13.27 1.06
N GLN A 75 4.37 13.50 2.14
CA GLN A 75 5.82 13.31 2.15
C GLN A 75 6.24 11.85 1.88
N LEU A 76 5.52 10.87 2.44
CA LEU A 76 5.81 9.45 2.19
C LEU A 76 5.55 9.08 0.74
N VAL A 77 4.42 9.52 0.19
CA VAL A 77 4.06 9.31 -1.22
C VAL A 77 5.12 9.93 -2.14
N LEU A 78 5.53 11.18 -1.89
CA LEU A 78 6.56 11.86 -2.67
C LEU A 78 7.94 11.18 -2.53
N THR A 79 8.23 10.61 -1.37
CA THR A 79 9.46 9.85 -1.14
C THR A 79 9.50 8.60 -2.01
N ASP A 80 8.41 7.85 -2.08
CA ASP A 80 8.32 6.71 -2.97
C ASP A 80 8.28 7.12 -4.44
N ALA A 81 7.54 8.17 -4.78
CA ALA A 81 7.43 8.69 -6.14
C ALA A 81 8.79 8.99 -6.79
N ARG A 82 9.85 9.31 -6.03
CA ARG A 82 11.22 9.48 -6.55
C ARG A 82 11.77 8.24 -7.24
N ARG A 83 11.30 7.04 -6.86
CA ARG A 83 11.74 5.74 -7.38
C ARG A 83 10.77 5.13 -8.39
N ALA A 84 9.66 5.81 -8.69
CA ALA A 84 8.69 5.35 -9.67
C ALA A 84 9.25 5.47 -11.09
N SER A 85 9.07 4.41 -11.88
CA SER A 85 9.45 4.34 -13.30
C SER A 85 8.41 4.98 -14.21
N ASP A 86 7.15 5.02 -13.78
CA ASP A 86 6.04 5.69 -14.47
C ASP A 86 5.24 6.51 -13.48
N LYS A 87 4.77 7.69 -13.91
CA LYS A 87 4.07 8.66 -13.04
C LYS A 87 3.01 9.40 -13.83
N ASP A 88 1.82 9.46 -13.25
CA ASP A 88 0.71 10.29 -13.70
C ASP A 88 0.17 11.05 -12.48
N THR A 89 0.36 12.37 -12.46
CA THR A 89 0.17 13.18 -11.25
C THR A 89 -0.42 14.53 -11.58
N ASP A 90 -1.21 15.08 -10.66
CA ASP A 90 -1.65 16.47 -10.71
C ASP A 90 -1.45 17.15 -9.35
N THR A 91 -1.13 18.44 -9.39
CA THR A 91 -0.91 19.28 -8.21
C THR A 91 -1.85 20.47 -8.27
N GLN A 92 -2.59 20.69 -7.19
CA GLN A 92 -3.53 21.81 -7.08
C GLN A 92 -3.29 22.57 -5.78
N ASN A 93 -3.27 23.90 -5.87
CA ASN A 93 -2.97 24.78 -4.74
C ASN A 93 -1.67 24.40 -3.98
N GLY A 94 -0.65 23.98 -4.73
CA GLY A 94 0.65 23.58 -4.16
C GLY A 94 0.62 22.26 -3.37
N ARG A 95 -0.43 21.45 -3.51
CA ARG A 95 -0.56 20.11 -2.92
C ARG A 95 -0.76 19.06 -3.99
N LEU A 96 -0.18 17.89 -3.79
CA LEU A 96 -0.47 16.73 -4.62
C LEU A 96 -1.97 16.45 -4.55
N PHE A 97 -2.65 16.54 -5.70
CA PHE A 97 -4.08 16.25 -5.81
C PHE A 97 -4.31 14.76 -6.04
N TYR A 98 -3.59 14.19 -7.00
CA TYR A 98 -3.52 12.75 -7.17
C TYR A 98 -2.15 12.33 -7.71
N GLY A 99 -1.85 11.05 -7.54
CA GLY A 99 -0.72 10.42 -8.20
C GLY A 99 -0.96 8.93 -8.42
N PHE A 100 -0.68 8.47 -9.62
CA PHE A 100 -0.57 7.06 -9.99
C PHE A 100 0.88 6.78 -10.36
N TYR A 101 1.51 5.86 -9.63
CA TYR A 101 2.93 5.56 -9.76
C TYR A 101 3.12 4.08 -10.04
N GLY A 102 3.81 3.75 -11.14
CA GLY A 102 4.34 2.43 -11.42
C GLY A 102 5.79 2.33 -10.98
N PHE A 103 6.16 1.26 -10.28
CA PHE A 103 7.53 1.01 -9.85
C PHE A 103 8.16 -0.12 -10.66
N PRO A 104 9.51 -0.16 -10.74
CA PRO A 104 10.20 -1.33 -11.26
C PRO A 104 9.72 -2.60 -10.56
N PRO A 105 9.54 -3.72 -11.28
CA PRO A 105 9.10 -4.96 -10.67
C PRO A 105 10.03 -5.40 -9.53
N ALA A 106 9.47 -6.00 -8.49
CA ALA A 106 10.24 -6.67 -7.44
C ALA A 106 9.69 -8.07 -7.24
N ASN A 107 10.58 -9.06 -7.12
CA ASN A 107 10.21 -10.47 -6.97
C ASN A 107 9.25 -10.96 -8.07
N GLY A 108 9.40 -10.47 -9.30
CA GLY A 108 8.54 -10.83 -10.43
C GLY A 108 7.15 -10.20 -10.42
N HIS A 109 6.87 -9.25 -9.52
CA HIS A 109 5.60 -8.54 -9.44
C HIS A 109 5.74 -7.07 -9.80
N TYR A 110 4.81 -6.58 -10.61
CA TYR A 110 4.56 -5.15 -10.78
C TYR A 110 4.03 -4.58 -9.47
N ARG A 111 4.38 -3.31 -9.21
CA ARG A 111 4.01 -2.60 -7.99
C ARG A 111 3.46 -1.23 -8.35
N TYR A 112 2.37 -0.85 -7.69
CA TYR A 112 1.65 0.39 -7.97
C TYR A 112 1.30 1.12 -6.68
N LEU A 113 1.39 2.44 -6.73
CA LEU A 113 0.91 3.34 -5.68
C LEU A 113 -0.09 4.31 -6.29
N PHE A 114 -1.29 4.36 -5.72
CA PHE A 114 -2.28 5.39 -6.01
C PHE A 114 -2.48 6.28 -4.78
N TYR A 115 -2.56 7.58 -5.04
CA TYR A 115 -2.80 8.60 -4.04
C TYR A 115 -3.87 9.56 -4.53
N ARG A 116 -4.78 9.96 -3.64
CA ARG A 116 -5.80 10.97 -3.90
C ARG A 116 -6.03 11.83 -2.67
N ASN A 117 -6.00 13.14 -2.84
CA ASN A 117 -6.33 14.14 -1.83
C ASN A 117 -7.50 15.00 -2.30
N ASN A 118 -8.71 14.69 -1.85
CA ASN A 118 -9.91 15.42 -2.30
C ASN A 118 -9.95 16.87 -1.79
N GLY A 119 -9.07 17.24 -0.86
CA GLY A 119 -8.96 18.58 -0.30
C GLY A 119 -8.10 19.53 -1.12
N ALA A 120 -7.15 19.02 -1.92
CA ALA A 120 -6.19 19.82 -2.68
C ALA A 120 -6.83 20.92 -3.56
N PRO A 121 -7.92 20.66 -4.32
CA PRO A 121 -8.54 21.67 -5.18
C PRO A 121 -9.11 22.88 -4.42
N THR A 122 -9.50 22.68 -3.16
CA THR A 122 -10.15 23.73 -2.33
C THR A 122 -9.23 24.29 -1.24
N GLY A 123 -8.04 23.70 -1.06
CA GLY A 123 -7.14 24.01 0.04
C GLY A 123 -7.65 23.57 1.42
N ARG A 124 -8.78 22.86 1.49
CA ARG A 124 -9.37 22.36 2.75
C ARG A 124 -8.83 20.99 3.10
N LEU A 125 -8.85 20.64 4.38
CA LEU A 125 -8.66 19.24 4.78
C LEU A 125 -9.90 18.45 4.40
N SER A 126 -9.69 17.37 3.66
CA SER A 126 -10.71 16.42 3.22
C SER A 126 -10.15 15.01 3.27
N GLU A 127 -10.93 14.04 2.83
CA GLU A 127 -10.52 12.66 2.74
C GLU A 127 -9.30 12.48 1.82
N VAL A 128 -8.34 11.70 2.31
CA VAL A 128 -7.18 11.23 1.57
C VAL A 128 -7.25 9.72 1.42
N THR A 129 -6.89 9.22 0.24
CA THR A 129 -6.79 7.78 -0.05
C THR A 129 -5.39 7.44 -0.54
N VAL A 130 -4.80 6.40 0.05
CA VAL A 130 -3.53 5.78 -0.37
C VAL A 130 -3.80 4.32 -0.66
N VAL A 131 -3.41 3.84 -1.84
CA VAL A 131 -3.56 2.43 -2.23
C VAL A 131 -2.22 1.91 -2.71
N TYR A 132 -1.80 0.77 -2.17
CA TYR A 132 -0.66 0.00 -2.67
C TYR A 132 -1.12 -1.34 -3.21
N MET A 133 -0.64 -1.71 -4.39
CA MET A 133 -0.96 -2.95 -5.07
C MET A 133 0.29 -3.61 -5.60
N GLU A 134 0.32 -4.94 -5.54
CA GLU A 134 1.36 -5.73 -6.20
C GLU A 134 0.77 -6.98 -6.85
N GLY A 135 1.37 -7.42 -7.96
CA GLY A 135 0.95 -8.63 -8.65
C GLY A 135 1.49 -8.75 -10.06
N THR A 136 0.79 -9.50 -10.91
CA THR A 136 1.14 -9.72 -12.31
C THR A 136 0.33 -8.84 -13.27
N ALA A 137 -0.71 -8.16 -12.76
CA ALA A 137 -1.51 -7.23 -13.55
C ALA A 137 -0.70 -5.99 -13.96
N THR A 138 -0.85 -5.55 -15.21
CA THR A 138 -0.22 -4.32 -15.71
C THR A 138 -1.01 -3.07 -15.30
N ALA A 139 -0.42 -1.88 -15.50
CA ALA A 139 -1.07 -0.61 -15.22
C ALA A 139 -2.35 -0.44 -16.05
N GLU A 140 -2.32 -0.82 -17.32
CA GLU A 140 -3.49 -0.74 -18.22
C GLU A 140 -4.62 -1.67 -17.76
N GLN A 141 -4.27 -2.88 -17.30
CA GLN A 141 -5.25 -3.83 -16.76
C GLN A 141 -5.89 -3.29 -15.49
N LEU A 142 -5.11 -2.73 -14.57
CA LEU A 142 -5.62 -2.09 -13.36
C LEU A 142 -6.51 -0.90 -13.68
N LYS A 143 -6.09 0.01 -14.58
CA LYS A 143 -6.92 1.13 -15.02
C LYS A 143 -8.28 0.63 -15.56
N ARG A 144 -8.29 -0.38 -16.45
CA ARG A 144 -9.55 -0.96 -16.95
C ARG A 144 -10.43 -1.58 -15.87
N MET A 145 -9.85 -2.16 -14.81
CA MET A 145 -10.61 -2.75 -13.70
C MET A 145 -11.25 -1.68 -12.80
N PHE A 146 -10.58 -0.55 -12.59
CA PHE A 146 -11.02 0.50 -11.66
C PHE A 146 -11.68 1.71 -12.34
N SER A 147 -11.67 1.80 -13.67
CA SER A 147 -12.36 2.85 -14.45
C SER A 147 -13.81 2.50 -14.81
N LYS A 148 -14.41 1.48 -14.19
CA LYS A 148 -15.83 1.14 -14.36
C LYS A 148 -16.70 1.80 -13.30
#